data_AF-A0A450Y8J8-F1
#
_entry.id   AF-A0A450Y8J8-F1
#
_cell.length_a   1.000
_cell.length_b   1.000
_cell.length_c   1.000
_cell.angle_alpha   90.00
_cell.angle_beta   90.00
_cell.angle_gamma   90.00
#
_symmetry.space_group_name_H-M   'P 1'
#
loop_
_entity.id
_entity.type
_entity.pdbx_description
1 polymer ?
#
loop_
_entity_poly.entity_id
_entity_poly.type
_entity_poly.pdbx_seq_one_letter_code
_entity_poly.pdbx_strand_id
1 'polypeptide(L)'
;MEPPIFRIEEVDKALEAAHDRNIALEIGAAETLPALPAKQRESLIRSDGSYLVTGGFGGFGLTLAFWLADRGAKSLVLVGRRGAATPEAEYALDGLKAKGVSVWAAAADVGKEEDVVNLIREIQAKHPPLIGVFHAAGVLDDAMLTDLTLDRLRAVMQPKAMGAWYLHQHTRESPLHCFVLFSSISALIGKPGQGNYVAANAFLDQLAHARRAEGLPGLGLNWGVLAEVGMAARQELDDLLESYGVGSFTRDEAMRMLELAMRGDHAQLGLMNVDWRTWLNANRAPAVALRYQHLSDDAMPEHGAAIQALKKELQDMDEGARVGHLVTLLAGLTARIMRLPEENLDPATLLGNLGLDSLMGTELRGNVEAHTGVVLSILDLQGGNMEQLAEKILEGMGYPG
;
A
#
# COMPACT_ATOMS: atom_id res chain seq x y z
N MET A 1 -38.91 0.09 -20.08
CA MET A 1 -38.51 -1.32 -19.82
C MET A 1 -37.52 -1.29 -18.68
N GLU A 2 -37.69 -2.15 -17.68
CA GLU A 2 -36.65 -2.32 -16.67
C GLU A 2 -35.37 -2.87 -17.33
N PRO A 3 -34.19 -2.34 -16.96
CA PRO A 3 -32.94 -2.84 -17.51
C PRO A 3 -32.73 -4.29 -17.07
N PRO A 4 -32.27 -5.19 -17.96
CA PRO A 4 -31.92 -6.55 -17.57
C PRO A 4 -30.80 -6.52 -16.52
N ILE A 5 -30.95 -7.36 -15.49
CA ILE A 5 -29.99 -7.50 -14.40
C ILE A 5 -29.08 -8.70 -14.69
N PHE A 6 -27.77 -8.49 -14.65
CA PHE A 6 -26.73 -9.51 -14.78
C PHE A 6 -25.95 -9.63 -13.48
N ARG A 7 -25.47 -10.81 -13.12
CA ARG A 7 -24.50 -10.92 -12.01
C ARG A 7 -23.09 -10.55 -12.47
N ILE A 8 -22.22 -10.19 -11.52
CA ILE A 8 -20.84 -9.78 -11.83
C ILE A 8 -20.03 -10.88 -12.55
N GLU A 9 -20.34 -12.16 -12.32
CA GLU A 9 -19.68 -13.28 -13.01
C GLU A 9 -20.09 -13.38 -14.49
N GLU A 10 -21.13 -12.65 -14.91
CA GLU A 10 -21.64 -12.60 -16.28
C GLU A 10 -21.27 -11.30 -16.99
N VAL A 11 -20.21 -10.61 -16.54
CA VAL A 11 -19.84 -9.28 -17.05
C VAL A 11 -19.65 -9.27 -18.57
N ASP A 12 -19.12 -10.34 -19.16
CA ASP A 12 -18.94 -10.46 -20.60
C ASP A 12 -20.29 -10.47 -21.34
N LYS A 13 -21.27 -11.22 -20.83
CA LYS A 13 -22.64 -11.25 -21.39
C LYS A 13 -23.36 -9.92 -21.17
N ALA A 14 -23.10 -9.27 -20.04
CA ALA A 14 -23.66 -7.96 -19.72
C ALA A 14 -23.16 -6.91 -20.72
N LEU A 15 -21.86 -6.90 -21.02
CA LEU A 15 -21.24 -6.00 -21.99
C LEU A 15 -21.78 -6.24 -23.41
N GLU A 16 -21.95 -7.49 -23.83
CA GLU A 16 -22.60 -7.82 -25.11
C GLU A 16 -24.04 -7.29 -25.17
N ALA A 17 -24.79 -7.37 -24.06
CA ALA A 17 -26.17 -6.94 -23.96
C ALA A 17 -26.36 -5.41 -23.82
N ALA A 18 -25.28 -4.66 -23.56
CA ALA A 18 -25.28 -3.22 -23.33
C ALA A 18 -25.27 -2.37 -24.61
N HIS A 19 -25.19 -3.00 -25.78
CA HIS A 19 -24.94 -2.34 -27.07
C HIS A 19 -25.83 -1.11 -27.35
N ASP A 20 -27.14 -1.18 -27.04
CA ASP A 20 -28.10 -0.07 -27.25
C ASP A 20 -29.13 0.08 -26.10
N ARG A 21 -28.84 -0.47 -24.91
CA ARG A 21 -29.79 -0.40 -23.77
C ARG A 21 -29.08 -0.32 -22.43
N ASN A 22 -29.74 0.34 -21.49
CA ASN A 22 -29.33 0.31 -20.09
C ASN A 22 -29.40 -1.12 -19.56
N ILE A 23 -28.35 -1.53 -18.85
CA ILE A 23 -28.26 -2.79 -18.12
C ILE A 23 -28.03 -2.50 -16.64
N ALA A 24 -28.34 -3.44 -15.77
CA ALA A 24 -27.98 -3.38 -14.36
C ALA A 24 -27.04 -4.56 -14.05
N LEU A 25 -25.99 -4.29 -13.27
CA LEU A 25 -25.12 -5.33 -12.73
C LEU A 25 -25.43 -5.50 -11.24
N GLU A 26 -25.94 -6.67 -10.88
CA GLU A 26 -26.02 -7.12 -9.51
C GLU A 26 -24.61 -7.54 -9.07
N ILE A 27 -23.92 -6.59 -8.44
CA ILE A 27 -22.72 -6.88 -7.67
C ILE A 27 -23.24 -7.52 -6.39
N GLY A 28 -22.96 -8.82 -6.21
CA GLY A 28 -23.37 -9.54 -5.00
C GLY A 28 -22.99 -8.77 -3.73
N ALA A 29 -23.68 -9.05 -2.63
CA ALA A 29 -23.33 -8.46 -1.33
C ALA A 29 -21.82 -8.63 -1.11
N ALA A 30 -21.13 -7.53 -0.76
CA ALA A 30 -19.73 -7.61 -0.41
C ALA A 30 -19.58 -8.72 0.65
N GLU A 31 -18.89 -9.80 0.31
CA GLU A 31 -18.53 -10.77 1.32
C GLU A 31 -17.70 -10.00 2.35
N THR A 32 -18.27 -9.85 3.53
CA THR A 32 -17.56 -9.28 4.67
C THR A 32 -16.54 -10.33 5.09
N LEU A 33 -15.35 -10.25 4.50
CA LEU A 33 -14.21 -11.02 4.96
C LEU A 33 -13.92 -10.55 6.40
N PRO A 34 -13.83 -11.46 7.38
CA PRO A 34 -13.41 -11.10 8.71
C PRO A 34 -12.06 -10.40 8.61
N ALA A 35 -11.99 -9.13 9.03
CA ALA A 35 -10.79 -8.30 8.87
C ALA A 35 -9.56 -8.92 9.56
N LEU A 36 -9.79 -9.71 10.62
CA LEU A 36 -8.75 -10.40 11.38
C LEU A 36 -9.26 -11.77 11.89
N PRO A 37 -8.41 -12.82 11.87
CA PRO A 37 -8.73 -14.10 12.49
C PRO A 37 -8.92 -13.94 14.01
N ALA A 38 -9.82 -14.74 14.59
CA ALA A 38 -10.07 -14.74 16.02
C ALA A 38 -8.78 -14.97 16.83
N LYS A 39 -8.65 -14.31 17.99
CA LYS A 39 -7.48 -14.38 18.88
C LYS A 39 -7.25 -15.82 19.37
N GLN A 40 -6.41 -16.57 18.68
CA GLN A 40 -5.98 -17.90 19.12
C GLN A 40 -4.76 -17.79 20.05
N ARG A 41 -4.71 -18.63 21.09
CA ARG A 41 -3.68 -18.60 22.14
C ARG A 41 -2.41 -19.40 21.80
N GLU A 42 -2.41 -20.15 20.70
CA GLU A 42 -1.26 -20.96 20.31
C GLU A 42 -0.14 -20.09 19.72
N SER A 43 1.10 -20.45 20.05
CA SER A 43 2.29 -19.81 19.48
C SER A 43 2.43 -20.22 18.02
N LEU A 44 2.47 -19.25 17.10
CA LEU A 44 2.76 -19.49 15.69
C LEU A 44 4.20 -19.97 15.45
N ILE A 45 5.11 -19.61 16.35
CA ILE A 45 6.52 -19.90 16.24
C ILE A 45 6.82 -21.09 17.14
N ARG A 46 7.32 -22.16 16.52
CA ARG A 46 7.68 -23.42 17.15
C ARG A 46 9.16 -23.41 17.54
N SER A 47 9.49 -24.11 18.62
CA SER A 47 10.86 -24.22 19.12
C SER A 47 11.63 -25.44 18.59
N ASP A 48 10.98 -26.32 17.81
CA ASP A 48 11.48 -27.65 17.42
C ASP A 48 12.17 -27.69 16.04
N GLY A 49 12.50 -26.54 15.47
CA GLY A 49 13.19 -26.45 14.19
C GLY A 49 13.90 -25.11 13.98
N SER A 50 14.42 -24.92 12.78
CA SER A 50 15.11 -23.71 12.35
C SER A 50 14.26 -22.84 11.43
N TYR A 51 14.47 -21.52 11.54
CA TYR A 51 13.88 -20.51 10.66
C TYR A 51 14.95 -19.83 9.81
N LEU A 52 14.77 -19.86 8.50
CA LEU A 52 15.61 -19.18 7.54
C LEU A 52 15.09 -17.76 7.26
N VAL A 53 15.92 -16.75 7.47
CA VAL A 53 15.61 -15.35 7.16
C VAL A 53 16.59 -14.82 6.11
N THR A 54 16.12 -14.58 4.90
CA THR A 54 16.93 -13.93 3.85
C THR A 54 16.84 -12.42 3.95
N GLY A 55 17.93 -11.72 3.60
CA GLY A 55 18.05 -10.31 3.96
C GLY A 55 18.16 -10.13 5.48
N GLY A 56 18.61 -11.16 6.19
CA GLY A 56 18.55 -11.26 7.66
C GLY A 56 19.37 -10.20 8.40
N PHE A 57 20.32 -9.55 7.73
CA PHE A 57 21.14 -8.47 8.29
C PHE A 57 20.65 -7.06 7.91
N GLY A 58 19.58 -6.95 7.12
CA GLY A 58 18.90 -5.67 6.89
C GLY A 58 18.06 -5.27 8.11
N GLY A 59 17.68 -3.99 8.20
CA GLY A 59 16.93 -3.48 9.37
C GLY A 59 15.66 -4.28 9.71
N PHE A 60 14.89 -4.70 8.70
CA PHE A 60 13.68 -5.50 8.92
C PHE A 60 14.01 -6.97 9.17
N GLY A 61 15.05 -7.50 8.53
CA GLY A 61 15.50 -8.88 8.77
C GLY A 61 15.95 -9.08 10.21
N LEU A 62 16.67 -8.12 10.78
CA LEU A 62 17.07 -8.14 12.20
C LEU A 62 15.87 -7.95 13.12
N THR A 63 14.96 -7.00 12.81
CA THR A 63 13.71 -6.82 13.57
C THR A 63 12.90 -8.12 13.63
N LEU A 64 12.75 -8.78 12.48
CA LEU A 64 12.10 -10.08 12.37
C LEU A 64 12.83 -11.17 13.15
N ALA A 65 14.17 -11.22 13.11
CA ALA A 65 14.94 -12.21 13.85
C ALA A 65 14.73 -12.09 15.36
N PHE A 66 14.72 -10.86 15.90
CA PHE A 66 14.40 -10.61 17.31
C PHE A 66 12.95 -10.98 17.64
N TRP A 67 12.00 -10.64 16.77
CA TRP A 67 10.61 -11.04 16.95
C TRP A 67 10.44 -12.56 16.98
N LEU A 68 11.10 -13.29 16.06
CA LEU A 68 11.09 -14.76 16.05
C LEU A 68 11.64 -15.34 17.35
N ALA A 69 12.77 -14.79 17.84
CA ALA A 69 13.36 -15.17 19.12
C ALA A 69 12.38 -14.97 20.28
N ASP A 70 11.72 -13.80 20.33
CA ASP A 70 10.75 -13.47 21.38
C ASP A 70 9.47 -14.31 21.30
N ARG A 71 9.14 -14.86 20.13
CA ARG A 71 8.02 -15.80 19.94
C ARG A 71 8.40 -17.27 20.11
N GLY A 72 9.64 -17.56 20.48
CA GLY A 72 10.07 -18.89 20.92
C GLY A 72 10.92 -19.66 19.92
N ALA A 73 11.34 -19.04 18.80
CA ALA A 73 12.32 -19.67 17.91
C ALA A 73 13.61 -19.94 18.68
N LYS A 74 14.17 -21.15 18.52
CA LYS A 74 15.44 -21.56 19.17
C LYS A 74 16.61 -21.69 18.21
N SER A 75 16.34 -21.73 16.91
CA SER A 75 17.36 -21.80 15.87
C SER A 75 17.02 -20.86 14.71
N LEU A 76 17.93 -19.94 14.40
CA LEU A 76 17.79 -18.98 13.31
C LEU A 76 18.95 -19.12 12.33
N VAL A 77 18.64 -19.07 11.04
CA VAL A 77 19.62 -18.97 9.96
C VAL A 77 19.43 -17.61 9.29
N LEU A 78 20.32 -16.66 9.58
CA LEU A 78 20.29 -15.33 9.00
C LEU A 78 21.21 -15.27 7.79
N VAL A 79 20.67 -14.89 6.64
CA VAL A 79 21.39 -14.94 5.37
C VAL A 79 21.48 -13.56 4.73
N GLY A 80 22.68 -13.23 4.30
CA GLY A 80 22.95 -12.12 3.41
C GLY A 80 24.28 -12.31 2.69
N ARG A 81 24.50 -11.59 1.59
CA ARG A 81 25.68 -11.75 0.73
C ARG A 81 27.03 -11.68 1.46
N ARG A 82 27.09 -10.90 2.55
CA ARG A 82 28.31 -10.69 3.35
C ARG A 82 28.28 -11.43 4.70
N GLY A 83 27.20 -12.15 5.03
CA GLY A 83 27.00 -12.64 6.39
C GLY A 83 27.01 -11.52 7.43
N ALA A 84 27.49 -11.83 8.64
CA ALA A 84 27.67 -10.86 9.72
C ALA A 84 29.02 -10.12 9.61
N ALA A 85 29.22 -9.38 8.52
CA ALA A 85 30.46 -8.66 8.25
C ALA A 85 30.50 -7.23 8.81
N THR A 86 29.50 -6.80 9.58
CA THR A 86 29.46 -5.45 10.17
C THR A 86 29.35 -5.52 11.69
N PRO A 87 29.89 -4.54 12.43
CA PRO A 87 29.77 -4.49 13.89
C PRO A 87 28.31 -4.52 14.37
N GLU A 88 27.39 -3.91 13.62
CA GLU A 88 25.96 -3.92 13.94
C GLU A 88 25.35 -5.32 13.79
N ALA A 89 25.78 -6.06 12.76
CA ALA A 89 25.36 -7.45 12.58
C ALA A 89 25.90 -8.34 13.70
N GLU A 90 27.17 -8.19 14.08
CA GLU A 90 27.78 -8.92 15.20
C GLU A 90 27.06 -8.63 16.52
N TYR A 91 26.81 -7.35 16.82
CA TYR A 91 26.06 -6.92 18.00
C TYR A 91 24.65 -7.53 18.04
N ALA A 92 23.96 -7.54 16.90
CA ALA A 92 22.63 -8.15 16.81
C ALA A 92 22.67 -9.67 17.02
N LEU A 93 23.68 -10.36 16.49
CA LEU A 93 23.87 -11.80 16.72
C LEU A 93 24.10 -12.10 18.21
N ASP A 94 24.89 -11.29 18.90
CA ASP A 94 25.14 -11.48 20.33
C ASP A 94 23.88 -11.21 21.16
N GLY A 95 23.07 -10.23 20.78
CA GLY A 95 21.74 -10.00 21.37
C GLY A 95 20.80 -11.21 21.20
N LEU A 96 20.79 -11.85 20.03
CA LEU A 96 20.00 -13.07 19.78
C LEU A 96 20.53 -14.27 20.57
N LYS A 97 21.85 -14.45 20.65
CA LYS A 97 22.47 -15.51 21.47
C LYS A 97 22.16 -15.32 22.96
N ALA A 98 22.17 -14.08 23.45
CA ALA A 98 21.82 -13.76 24.84
C ALA A 98 20.35 -14.11 25.18
N LYS A 99 19.46 -14.16 24.18
CA LYS A 99 18.08 -14.67 24.30
C LYS A 99 17.99 -16.20 24.26
N GLY A 100 19.12 -16.91 24.20
CA GLY A 100 19.19 -18.37 24.17
C GLY A 100 18.84 -18.96 22.80
N VAL A 101 19.06 -18.20 21.72
CA VAL A 101 18.83 -18.64 20.34
C VAL A 101 20.15 -19.04 19.69
N SER A 102 20.19 -20.22 19.08
CA SER A 102 21.30 -20.61 18.20
C SER A 102 21.17 -19.88 16.87
N VAL A 103 22.14 -19.03 16.53
CA VAL A 103 22.11 -18.26 15.28
C VAL A 103 23.27 -18.65 14.38
N TRP A 104 22.94 -19.04 13.14
CA TRP A 104 23.92 -19.17 12.08
C TRP A 104 23.84 -17.97 11.14
N ALA A 105 24.93 -17.24 11.02
CA ALA A 105 25.09 -16.13 10.09
C ALA A 105 25.74 -16.63 8.80
N ALA A 106 24.93 -16.95 7.78
CA ALA A 106 25.43 -17.47 6.52
C ALA A 106 25.73 -16.34 5.53
N ALA A 107 26.91 -16.42 4.89
CA ALA A 107 27.26 -15.59 3.74
C ALA A 107 26.85 -16.32 2.46
N ALA A 108 25.74 -15.91 1.85
CA ALA A 108 25.22 -16.49 0.62
C ALA A 108 24.42 -15.45 -0.18
N ASP A 109 24.51 -15.52 -1.52
CA ASP A 109 23.67 -14.76 -2.43
C ASP A 109 22.46 -15.59 -2.85
N VAL A 110 21.30 -15.31 -2.25
CA VAL A 110 20.06 -16.04 -2.58
C VAL A 110 19.61 -15.81 -4.03
N GLY A 111 20.13 -14.81 -4.74
CA GLY A 111 19.90 -14.64 -6.18
C GLY A 111 20.66 -15.65 -7.06
N LYS A 112 21.51 -16.50 -6.46
CA LYS A 112 22.22 -17.59 -7.14
C LYS A 112 21.70 -18.93 -6.64
N GLU A 113 21.30 -19.79 -7.57
CA GLU A 113 20.75 -21.10 -7.21
C GLU A 113 21.77 -21.98 -6.47
N GLU A 114 23.03 -21.98 -6.92
CA GLU A 114 24.10 -22.77 -6.29
C GLU A 114 24.30 -22.44 -4.80
N ASP A 115 24.21 -21.14 -4.44
CA ASP A 115 24.33 -20.67 -3.07
C ASP A 115 23.13 -21.14 -2.23
N VAL A 116 21.91 -21.11 -2.79
CA VAL A 116 20.71 -21.63 -2.11
C VAL A 116 20.79 -23.13 -1.91
N VAL A 117 21.22 -23.90 -2.92
CA VAL A 117 21.42 -25.35 -2.81
C VAL A 117 22.41 -25.69 -1.69
N ASN A 118 23.54 -25.00 -1.66
CA ASN A 118 24.57 -25.21 -0.63
C ASN A 118 24.07 -24.82 0.76
N LEU A 119 23.37 -23.68 0.87
CA LEU A 119 22.74 -23.23 2.10
C LEU A 119 21.77 -24.28 2.65
N ILE A 120 20.81 -24.76 1.85
CA ILE A 120 19.83 -25.75 2.30
C ILE A 120 20.50 -27.06 2.72
N ARG A 121 21.48 -27.54 1.95
CA ARG A 121 22.26 -28.74 2.30
C ARG A 121 22.96 -28.58 3.65
N GLU A 122 23.53 -27.42 3.92
CA GLU A 122 24.21 -27.15 5.19
C GLU A 122 23.23 -27.04 6.36
N ILE A 123 22.05 -26.44 6.16
CA ILE A 123 20.96 -26.45 7.16
C ILE A 123 20.60 -27.89 7.53
N GLN A 124 20.35 -28.73 6.53
CA GLN A 124 19.98 -30.14 6.75
C GLN A 124 21.07 -30.95 7.47
N ALA A 125 22.34 -30.64 7.22
CA ALA A 125 23.46 -31.38 7.79
C ALA A 125 23.81 -30.94 9.23
N LYS A 126 23.62 -29.66 9.57
CA LYS A 126 24.20 -29.07 10.80
C LYS A 126 23.18 -28.46 11.76
N HIS A 127 21.94 -28.27 11.35
CA HIS A 127 20.93 -27.54 12.12
C HIS A 127 19.65 -28.37 12.33
N PRO A 128 18.81 -28.00 13.31
CA PRO A 128 17.47 -28.57 13.42
C PRO A 128 16.67 -28.44 12.12
N PRO A 129 15.68 -29.32 11.86
CA PRO A 129 14.90 -29.31 10.63
C PRO A 129 14.42 -27.91 10.25
N LEU A 130 14.55 -27.56 8.97
CA LEU A 130 14.02 -26.29 8.47
C LEU A 130 12.50 -26.34 8.48
N ILE A 131 11.88 -25.50 9.32
CA ILE A 131 10.42 -25.49 9.52
C ILE A 131 9.78 -24.17 9.09
N GLY A 132 10.56 -23.13 8.82
CA GLY A 132 10.02 -21.85 8.35
C GLY A 132 11.00 -21.07 7.50
N VAL A 133 10.48 -20.37 6.49
CA VAL A 133 11.24 -19.48 5.61
C VAL A 133 10.60 -18.10 5.61
N PHE A 134 11.41 -17.08 5.81
CA PHE A 134 11.05 -15.68 5.67
C PHE A 134 11.98 -15.03 4.63
N HIS A 135 11.41 -14.66 3.49
CA HIS A 135 12.16 -14.07 2.40
C HIS A 135 12.00 -12.55 2.38
N ALA A 136 12.99 -11.85 2.93
CA ALA A 136 13.05 -10.38 2.97
C ALA A 136 14.24 -9.81 2.16
N ALA A 137 14.94 -10.65 1.40
CA ALA A 137 16.00 -10.19 0.51
C ALA A 137 15.45 -9.31 -0.63
N GLY A 138 16.14 -8.21 -0.91
CA GLY A 138 15.78 -7.30 -1.98
C GLY A 138 16.70 -6.07 -1.99
N VAL A 139 16.74 -5.41 -3.14
CA VAL A 139 17.40 -4.13 -3.34
C VAL A 139 16.49 -3.23 -4.18
N LEU A 140 16.70 -1.92 -4.12
CA LEU A 140 16.07 -0.97 -5.03
C LEU A 140 17.08 -0.47 -6.04
N ASP A 141 16.58 -0.17 -7.24
CA ASP A 141 17.31 0.48 -8.31
C ASP A 141 16.30 1.24 -9.18
N ASP A 142 15.82 2.37 -8.64
CA ASP A 142 14.67 3.11 -9.17
C ASP A 142 14.98 3.74 -10.54
N ALA A 143 14.18 3.41 -11.55
CA ALA A 143 14.32 3.81 -12.94
C ALA A 143 12.94 4.10 -13.55
N MET A 144 12.84 5.18 -14.34
CA MET A 144 11.71 5.30 -15.26
C MET A 144 11.73 4.13 -16.25
N LEU A 145 10.56 3.68 -16.71
CA LEU A 145 10.45 2.50 -17.57
C LEU A 145 11.27 2.65 -18.87
N THR A 146 11.38 3.88 -19.38
CA THR A 146 12.20 4.26 -20.55
C THR A 146 13.70 4.08 -20.33
N ASP A 147 14.16 4.15 -19.08
CA ASP A 147 15.57 4.07 -18.68
C ASP A 147 15.90 2.74 -17.99
N LEU A 148 14.94 1.81 -17.95
CA LEU A 148 15.09 0.53 -17.29
C LEU A 148 15.84 -0.45 -18.19
N THR A 149 17.14 -0.62 -17.93
CA THR A 149 17.97 -1.60 -18.63
C THR A 149 17.77 -3.01 -18.06
N LEU A 150 18.16 -4.03 -18.84
CA LEU A 150 18.12 -5.43 -18.38
C LEU A 150 18.96 -5.67 -17.12
N ASP A 151 20.07 -4.96 -16.95
CA ASP A 151 20.93 -5.13 -15.78
C ASP A 151 20.30 -4.54 -14.53
N ARG A 152 19.62 -3.39 -14.64
CA ARG A 152 18.84 -2.79 -13.53
C ARG A 152 17.62 -3.63 -13.17
N LEU A 153 16.99 -4.26 -14.16
CA LEU A 153 15.92 -5.22 -13.94
C LEU A 153 16.44 -6.45 -13.19
N ARG A 154 17.53 -7.07 -13.69
CA ARG A 154 18.16 -8.24 -13.07
C ARG A 154 18.61 -7.93 -11.65
N ALA A 155 19.26 -6.80 -11.41
CA ALA A 155 19.78 -6.43 -10.09
C ALA A 155 18.70 -6.46 -8.99
N VAL A 156 17.46 -6.07 -9.33
CA VAL A 156 16.32 -6.08 -8.39
C VAL A 156 15.61 -7.44 -8.37
N MET A 157 15.39 -8.05 -9.54
CA MET A 157 14.68 -9.33 -9.66
C MET A 157 15.45 -10.49 -9.03
N GLN A 158 16.78 -10.53 -9.13
CA GLN A 158 17.59 -11.66 -8.69
C GLN A 158 17.49 -11.97 -7.20
N PRO A 159 17.83 -11.03 -6.29
CA PRO A 159 17.79 -11.34 -4.87
C PRO A 159 16.36 -11.55 -4.33
N LYS A 160 15.34 -11.06 -5.05
CA LYS A 160 13.94 -11.08 -4.63
C LYS A 160 13.14 -12.19 -5.33
N ALA A 161 12.79 -12.01 -6.60
CA ALA A 161 11.98 -12.97 -7.34
C ALA A 161 12.71 -14.31 -7.54
N MET A 162 13.93 -14.30 -8.09
CA MET A 162 14.65 -15.55 -8.35
C MET A 162 15.09 -16.21 -7.04
N GLY A 163 15.50 -15.43 -6.03
CA GLY A 163 15.81 -15.98 -4.71
C GLY A 163 14.62 -16.67 -4.05
N ALA A 164 13.42 -16.10 -4.14
CA ALA A 164 12.21 -16.77 -3.67
C ALA A 164 11.90 -18.04 -4.47
N TRP A 165 12.12 -18.02 -5.79
CA TRP A 165 11.94 -19.20 -6.65
C TRP A 165 12.89 -20.35 -6.27
N TYR A 166 14.18 -20.08 -6.08
CA TYR A 166 15.16 -21.09 -5.68
C TYR A 166 14.85 -21.65 -4.28
N LEU A 167 14.46 -20.78 -3.34
CA LEU A 167 14.00 -21.23 -2.03
C LEU A 167 12.77 -22.12 -2.15
N HIS A 168 11.81 -21.76 -2.99
CA HIS A 168 10.65 -22.60 -3.24
C HIS A 168 11.06 -23.97 -3.75
N GLN A 169 11.89 -24.06 -4.79
CA GLN A 169 12.34 -25.32 -5.40
C GLN A 169 13.10 -26.20 -4.40
N HIS A 170 14.05 -25.63 -3.65
CA HIS A 170 14.95 -26.38 -2.79
C HIS A 170 14.41 -26.61 -1.36
N THR A 171 13.20 -26.15 -1.05
CA THR A 171 12.53 -26.41 0.25
C THR A 171 11.19 -27.15 0.12
N ARG A 172 10.83 -27.64 -1.08
CA ARG A 172 9.55 -28.36 -1.31
C ARG A 172 9.34 -29.55 -0.38
N GLU A 173 10.41 -30.29 -0.09
CA GLU A 173 10.39 -31.48 0.77
C GLU A 173 10.70 -31.17 2.25
N SER A 174 10.99 -29.90 2.57
CA SER A 174 11.20 -29.48 3.96
C SER A 174 9.87 -29.44 4.72
N PRO A 175 9.83 -29.81 6.01
CA PRO A 175 8.60 -29.81 6.82
C PRO A 175 8.19 -28.39 7.25
N LEU A 176 8.06 -27.49 6.27
CA LEU A 176 7.72 -26.10 6.52
C LEU A 176 6.28 -26.00 7.03
N HIS A 177 6.08 -25.22 8.09
CA HIS A 177 4.74 -24.75 8.48
C HIS A 177 4.50 -23.30 8.03
N CYS A 178 5.54 -22.55 7.67
CA CYS A 178 5.41 -21.22 7.10
C CYS A 178 6.44 -20.94 6.00
N PHE A 179 6.01 -20.20 4.98
CA PHE A 179 6.86 -19.67 3.91
C PHE A 179 6.34 -18.26 3.60
N VAL A 180 6.96 -17.25 4.20
CA VAL A 180 6.49 -15.86 4.17
C VAL A 180 7.36 -15.04 3.23
N LEU A 181 6.73 -14.38 2.27
CA LEU A 181 7.34 -13.59 1.21
C LEU A 181 7.07 -12.11 1.46
N PHE A 182 8.13 -11.34 1.64
CA PHE A 182 7.99 -9.92 1.97
C PHE A 182 7.92 -9.13 0.68
N SER A 183 6.70 -8.88 0.26
CA SER A 183 6.33 -8.10 -0.92
C SER A 183 6.15 -6.62 -0.55
N SER A 184 5.61 -5.81 -1.48
CA SER A 184 5.32 -4.40 -1.24
C SER A 184 3.97 -4.01 -1.81
N ILE A 185 3.33 -3.01 -1.21
CA ILE A 185 2.10 -2.42 -1.72
C ILE A 185 2.24 -1.88 -3.15
N SER A 186 3.47 -1.54 -3.57
CA SER A 186 3.74 -1.11 -4.95
C SER A 186 3.38 -2.16 -5.99
N ALA A 187 3.34 -3.46 -5.64
CA ALA A 187 2.84 -4.50 -6.54
C ALA A 187 1.33 -4.41 -6.81
N LEU A 188 0.57 -3.80 -5.89
CA LEU A 188 -0.89 -3.66 -6.01
C LEU A 188 -1.28 -2.37 -6.75
N ILE A 189 -0.61 -1.26 -6.44
CA ILE A 189 -0.99 0.08 -6.92
C ILE A 189 0.01 0.69 -7.91
N GLY A 190 1.14 0.02 -8.15
CA GLY A 190 2.25 0.57 -8.91
C GLY A 190 3.02 1.65 -8.14
N LYS A 191 4.22 1.98 -8.64
CA LYS A 191 4.94 3.18 -8.21
C LYS A 191 5.80 3.68 -9.38
N PRO A 192 5.63 4.94 -9.82
CA PRO A 192 6.50 5.54 -10.84
C PRO A 192 7.97 5.39 -10.46
N GLY A 193 8.80 5.05 -11.44
CA GLY A 193 10.23 4.82 -11.22
C GLY A 193 10.57 3.44 -10.62
N GLN A 194 9.62 2.55 -10.35
CA GLN A 194 9.89 1.27 -9.67
C GLN A 194 9.44 0.03 -10.47
N GLY A 195 9.41 0.09 -11.81
CA GLY A 195 8.90 -1.01 -12.64
C GLY A 195 9.55 -2.38 -12.36
N ASN A 196 10.87 -2.41 -12.16
CA ASN A 196 11.61 -3.62 -11.77
C ASN A 196 11.22 -4.16 -10.38
N TYR A 197 11.07 -3.28 -9.40
CA TYR A 197 10.68 -3.65 -8.04
C TYR A 197 9.22 -4.10 -7.95
N VAL A 198 8.32 -3.42 -8.65
CA VAL A 198 6.90 -3.81 -8.79
C VAL A 198 6.81 -5.21 -9.38
N ALA A 199 7.52 -5.49 -10.48
CA ALA A 199 7.56 -6.82 -11.10
C ALA A 199 8.11 -7.91 -10.16
N ALA A 200 9.18 -7.61 -9.42
CA ALA A 200 9.77 -8.55 -8.47
C ALA A 200 8.81 -8.93 -7.34
N ASN A 201 8.07 -7.95 -6.81
CA ASN A 201 7.07 -8.15 -5.75
C ASN A 201 5.82 -8.87 -6.27
N ALA A 202 5.33 -8.52 -7.47
CA ALA A 202 4.23 -9.23 -8.10
C ALA A 202 4.54 -10.72 -8.34
N PHE A 203 5.80 -11.06 -8.65
CA PHE A 203 6.24 -12.46 -8.70
C PHE A 203 6.13 -13.15 -7.35
N LEU A 204 6.54 -12.50 -6.25
CA LEU A 204 6.40 -13.06 -4.90
C LEU A 204 4.94 -13.33 -4.55
N ASP A 205 4.07 -12.38 -4.88
CA ASP A 205 2.63 -12.49 -4.62
C ASP A 205 2.07 -13.75 -5.30
N GLN A 206 2.39 -13.95 -6.57
CA GLN A 206 1.92 -15.14 -7.31
C GLN A 206 2.59 -16.44 -6.87
N LEU A 207 3.85 -16.38 -6.42
CA LEU A 207 4.49 -17.56 -5.84
C LEU A 207 3.80 -18.02 -4.55
N ALA A 208 3.28 -17.10 -3.73
CA ALA A 208 2.52 -17.46 -2.54
C ALA A 208 1.23 -18.22 -2.90
N HIS A 209 0.49 -17.74 -3.91
CA HIS A 209 -0.69 -18.42 -4.44
C HIS A 209 -0.35 -19.79 -5.03
N ALA A 210 0.70 -19.87 -5.86
CA ALA A 210 1.15 -21.12 -6.48
C ALA A 210 1.52 -22.19 -5.44
N ARG A 211 2.24 -21.80 -4.38
CA ARG A 211 2.59 -22.71 -3.28
C ARG A 211 1.34 -23.27 -2.59
N ARG A 212 0.36 -22.43 -2.30
CA ARG A 212 -0.90 -22.86 -1.68
C ARG A 212 -1.73 -23.76 -2.58
N ALA A 213 -1.75 -23.51 -3.89
CA ALA A 213 -2.39 -24.41 -4.86
C ALA A 213 -1.78 -25.81 -4.87
N GLU A 214 -0.50 -25.94 -4.49
CA GLU A 214 0.20 -27.21 -4.33
C GLU A 214 0.08 -27.82 -2.91
N GLY A 215 -0.71 -27.21 -2.03
CA GLY A 215 -0.85 -27.64 -0.62
C GLY A 215 0.35 -27.30 0.25
N LEU A 216 1.28 -26.46 -0.22
CA LEU A 216 2.43 -25.98 0.52
C LEU A 216 2.10 -24.66 1.24
N PRO A 217 2.71 -24.37 2.40
CA PRO A 217 2.55 -23.07 3.04
C PRO A 217 3.10 -21.96 2.12
N GLY A 218 2.39 -20.84 2.05
CA GLY A 218 2.77 -19.66 1.28
C GLY A 218 1.98 -18.44 1.76
N LEU A 219 2.65 -17.34 2.07
CA LEU A 219 2.04 -16.08 2.47
C LEU A 219 2.82 -14.90 1.90
N GLY A 220 2.23 -14.16 0.98
CA GLY A 220 2.74 -12.89 0.46
C GLY A 220 2.24 -11.71 1.29
N LEU A 221 3.15 -10.85 1.75
CA LEU A 221 2.79 -9.65 2.51
C LEU A 221 3.21 -8.40 1.74
N ASN A 222 2.23 -7.68 1.19
CA ASN A 222 2.46 -6.42 0.50
C ASN A 222 2.58 -5.28 1.52
N TRP A 223 3.80 -5.06 2.02
CA TRP A 223 4.07 -4.02 3.02
C TRP A 223 3.94 -2.61 2.43
N GLY A 224 3.22 -1.76 3.16
CA GLY A 224 3.23 -0.31 3.02
C GLY A 224 4.54 0.32 3.53
N VAL A 225 4.48 1.59 3.90
CA VAL A 225 5.67 2.34 4.34
C VAL A 225 6.15 1.82 5.70
N LEU A 226 7.46 1.61 5.87
CA LEU A 226 8.10 1.15 7.11
C LEU A 226 9.08 2.23 7.59
N ALA A 227 8.85 2.83 8.76
CA ALA A 227 9.56 4.05 9.20
C ALA A 227 11.07 3.87 9.42
N GLU A 228 11.52 2.68 9.84
CA GLU A 228 12.87 2.48 10.40
C GLU A 228 13.69 1.38 9.72
N VAL A 229 13.26 0.93 8.54
CA VAL A 229 14.00 -0.07 7.78
C VAL A 229 14.51 0.54 6.49
N GLY A 230 15.82 0.82 6.51
CA GLY A 230 16.71 0.79 5.35
C GLY A 230 16.05 1.12 4.03
N MET A 231 15.91 2.42 3.75
CA MET A 231 16.11 3.08 2.45
C MET A 231 15.81 4.57 2.67
N ALA A 232 16.84 5.29 3.11
CA ALA A 232 16.84 6.68 3.59
C ALA A 232 16.55 7.75 2.51
N ALA A 233 15.85 7.40 1.42
CA ALA A 233 15.63 8.27 0.27
C ALA A 233 14.15 8.66 0.12
N ARG A 234 13.42 8.91 1.22
CA ARG A 234 11.94 9.00 1.16
C ARG A 234 11.24 10.07 1.98
N GLN A 235 11.94 10.98 2.66
CA GLN A 235 11.25 11.96 3.54
C GLN A 235 10.13 12.73 2.81
N GLU A 236 10.37 13.25 1.61
CA GLU A 236 9.38 14.03 0.85
C GLU A 236 8.18 13.20 0.35
N LEU A 237 8.38 11.91 0.05
CA LEU A 237 7.30 11.01 -0.37
C LEU A 237 6.49 10.51 0.82
N ASP A 238 7.16 10.30 1.95
CA ASP A 238 6.52 9.89 3.21
C ASP A 238 5.63 11.03 3.72
N ASP A 239 6.11 12.29 3.70
CA ASP A 239 5.31 13.47 4.06
C ASP A 239 4.08 13.64 3.13
N LEU A 240 4.24 13.35 1.83
CA LEU A 240 3.14 13.37 0.87
C LEU A 240 2.11 12.27 1.18
N LEU A 241 2.54 11.03 1.37
CA LEU A 241 1.63 9.91 1.67
C LEU A 241 0.90 10.13 2.99
N GLU A 242 1.56 10.67 4.01
CA GLU A 242 0.96 11.04 5.29
C GLU A 242 -0.12 12.10 5.11
N SER A 243 0.10 13.10 4.25
CA SER A 243 -0.93 14.12 3.94
C SER A 243 -2.21 13.54 3.30
N TYR A 244 -2.11 12.36 2.67
CA TYR A 244 -3.24 11.60 2.12
C TYR A 244 -3.78 10.53 3.09
N GLY A 245 -3.34 10.53 4.35
CA GLY A 245 -3.77 9.57 5.37
C GLY A 245 -3.10 8.20 5.25
N VAL A 246 -1.98 8.07 4.54
CA VAL A 246 -1.21 6.82 4.45
C VAL A 246 0.08 6.98 5.25
N GLY A 247 0.07 6.44 6.47
CA GLY A 247 1.20 6.52 7.39
C GLY A 247 2.24 5.40 7.20
N SER A 248 3.35 5.56 7.90
CA SER A 248 4.35 4.52 8.08
C SER A 248 4.00 3.59 9.25
N PHE A 249 4.49 2.35 9.20
CA PHE A 249 4.50 1.46 10.36
C PHE A 249 5.78 1.63 11.15
N THR A 250 5.65 1.70 12.47
CA THR A 250 6.74 1.41 13.40
C THR A 250 7.14 -0.07 13.33
N ARG A 251 8.33 -0.42 13.84
CA ARG A 251 8.79 -1.82 13.91
C ARG A 251 7.81 -2.72 14.66
N ASP A 252 7.32 -2.25 15.79
CA ASP A 252 6.38 -3.01 16.63
C ASP A 252 5.03 -3.20 15.94
N GLU A 253 4.53 -2.19 15.24
CA GLU A 253 3.31 -2.32 14.44
C GLU A 253 3.47 -3.32 13.31
N ALA A 254 4.58 -3.24 12.56
CA ALA A 254 4.86 -4.19 11.50
C ALA A 254 4.90 -5.63 12.02
N MET A 255 5.55 -5.87 13.17
CA MET A 255 5.58 -7.20 13.78
C MET A 255 4.22 -7.66 14.31
N ARG A 256 3.37 -6.76 14.81
CA ARG A 256 1.97 -7.07 15.17
C ARG A 256 1.17 -7.45 13.92
N MET A 257 1.33 -6.74 12.82
CA MET A 257 0.66 -7.05 11.55
C MET A 257 1.13 -8.38 10.96
N LEU A 258 2.43 -8.68 11.05
CA LEU A 258 2.99 -9.97 10.65
C LEU A 258 2.33 -11.11 11.45
N GLU A 259 2.24 -10.97 12.77
CA GLU A 259 1.60 -11.97 13.62
C GLU A 259 0.15 -12.20 13.21
N LEU A 260 -0.62 -11.13 13.02
CA LEU A 260 -2.01 -11.20 12.63
C LEU A 260 -2.17 -11.88 11.26
N ALA A 261 -1.34 -11.51 10.29
CA ALA A 261 -1.35 -12.08 8.96
C ALA A 261 -1.03 -13.59 8.97
N MET A 262 -0.07 -14.02 9.79
CA MET A 262 0.29 -15.44 9.94
C MET A 262 -0.79 -16.30 10.61
N ARG A 263 -1.76 -15.70 11.32
CA ARG A 263 -2.91 -16.42 11.89
C ARG A 263 -4.03 -16.65 10.88
N GLY A 264 -4.05 -15.87 9.80
CA GLY A 264 -5.10 -15.93 8.79
C GLY A 264 -4.85 -17.05 7.80
N ASP A 265 -5.90 -17.43 7.08
CA ASP A 265 -5.79 -18.40 5.99
C ASP A 265 -5.77 -17.70 4.62
N HIS A 266 -4.84 -16.76 4.46
CA HIS A 266 -4.70 -15.97 3.23
C HIS A 266 -3.42 -16.32 2.49
N ALA A 267 -3.48 -16.33 1.16
CA ALA A 267 -2.29 -16.45 0.32
C ALA A 267 -1.50 -15.14 0.24
N GLN A 268 -2.21 -14.02 0.33
CA GLN A 268 -1.68 -12.69 0.11
C GLN A 268 -2.46 -11.66 0.93
N LEU A 269 -1.75 -10.72 1.56
CA LEU A 269 -2.36 -9.60 2.29
C LEU A 269 -1.63 -8.29 2.03
N GLY A 270 -2.42 -7.24 1.74
CA GLY A 270 -1.95 -5.85 1.74
C GLY A 270 -1.95 -5.29 3.15
N LEU A 271 -0.80 -4.75 3.59
CA LEU A 271 -0.64 -4.17 4.92
C LEU A 271 -0.33 -2.70 4.76
N MET A 272 -1.29 -1.84 5.07
CA MET A 272 -1.16 -0.38 5.01
C MET A 272 -1.62 0.25 6.32
N ASN A 273 -0.93 1.28 6.77
CA ASN A 273 -1.37 2.13 7.86
C ASN A 273 -2.19 3.27 7.26
N VAL A 274 -3.52 3.12 7.26
CA VAL A 274 -4.42 4.09 6.62
C VAL A 274 -5.28 4.75 7.69
N ASP A 275 -5.15 6.06 7.81
CA ASP A 275 -6.19 6.90 8.39
C ASP A 275 -7.31 7.03 7.35
N TRP A 276 -8.29 6.13 7.46
CA TRP A 276 -9.43 6.08 6.54
C TRP A 276 -10.21 7.38 6.51
N ARG A 277 -10.25 8.15 7.59
CA ARG A 277 -10.93 9.44 7.61
C ARG A 277 -10.22 10.44 6.72
N THR A 278 -8.92 10.61 6.91
CA THR A 278 -8.10 11.50 6.08
C THR A 278 -8.09 11.03 4.61
N TRP A 279 -7.95 9.73 4.39
CA TRP A 279 -7.91 9.15 3.04
C TRP A 279 -9.24 9.31 2.28
N LEU A 280 -10.39 9.04 2.91
CA LEU A 280 -11.72 9.18 2.30
C LEU A 280 -12.07 10.65 2.04
N ASN A 281 -11.63 11.56 2.91
CA ASN A 281 -11.78 13.01 2.69
C ASN A 281 -11.01 13.47 1.45
N ALA A 282 -9.80 12.96 1.24
CA ALA A 282 -8.99 13.28 0.06
C ALA A 282 -9.43 12.51 -1.21
N ASN A 283 -10.07 11.34 -1.07
CA ASN A 283 -10.43 10.45 -2.18
C ASN A 283 -11.93 10.12 -2.19
N ARG A 284 -12.74 11.04 -2.72
CA ARG A 284 -14.21 10.94 -2.69
C ARG A 284 -14.83 9.89 -3.61
N ALA A 285 -14.23 9.59 -4.76
CA ALA A 285 -14.76 8.55 -5.65
C ALA A 285 -14.81 7.16 -4.99
N PRO A 286 -13.77 6.74 -4.22
CA PRO A 286 -13.86 5.61 -3.31
C PRO A 286 -14.87 5.77 -2.16
N ALA A 287 -15.01 6.96 -1.58
CA ALA A 287 -15.86 7.18 -0.42
C ALA A 287 -17.37 6.95 -0.67
N VAL A 288 -17.82 7.10 -1.92
CA VAL A 288 -19.20 6.79 -2.33
C VAL A 288 -19.39 5.35 -2.80
N ALA A 289 -18.32 4.56 -2.90
CA ALA A 289 -18.43 3.17 -3.30
C ALA A 289 -18.90 2.32 -2.10
N LEU A 290 -19.91 1.48 -2.34
CA LEU A 290 -20.48 0.54 -1.35
C LEU A 290 -19.41 -0.28 -0.60
N ARG A 291 -18.27 -0.54 -1.26
CA ARG A 291 -17.11 -1.22 -0.68
C ARG A 291 -16.55 -0.53 0.56
N TYR A 292 -16.55 0.80 0.62
CA TYR A 292 -15.91 1.58 1.69
C TYR A 292 -16.92 2.25 2.63
N GLN A 293 -18.23 2.03 2.43
CA GLN A 293 -19.29 2.68 3.21
C GLN A 293 -19.17 2.44 4.72
N HIS A 294 -18.77 1.23 5.12
CA HIS A 294 -18.55 0.89 6.53
C HIS A 294 -17.36 1.65 7.18
N LEU A 295 -16.47 2.22 6.37
CA LEU A 295 -15.34 3.04 6.82
C LEU A 295 -15.70 4.54 6.80
N SER A 296 -16.72 4.94 6.03
CA SER A 296 -17.17 6.33 5.93
C SER A 296 -18.12 6.74 7.07
N ASP A 297 -18.91 5.81 7.61
CA ASP A 297 -19.95 6.12 8.60
C ASP A 297 -19.38 6.72 9.91
N ASP A 298 -18.15 6.37 10.30
CA ASP A 298 -17.44 6.97 11.45
C ASP A 298 -16.66 8.25 11.10
N ALA A 299 -16.37 8.49 9.80
CA ALA A 299 -15.51 9.57 9.32
C ALA A 299 -16.28 10.84 8.87
N MET A 300 -17.56 10.70 8.50
CA MET A 300 -18.38 11.75 7.89
C MET A 300 -19.12 12.77 8.80
N PRO A 301 -18.99 12.84 10.15
CA PRO A 301 -19.68 13.89 10.93
C PRO A 301 -19.24 15.33 10.61
N GLU A 302 -17.99 15.56 10.21
CA GLU A 302 -17.44 16.92 10.03
C GLU A 302 -17.84 17.62 8.73
N HIS A 303 -18.19 16.87 7.69
CA HIS A 303 -18.48 17.45 6.38
C HIS A 303 -19.81 18.21 6.35
N GLY A 304 -20.82 17.70 7.04
CA GLY A 304 -22.07 18.44 7.25
C GLY A 304 -21.81 19.76 7.99
N ALA A 305 -20.88 19.78 8.94
CA ALA A 305 -20.55 20.97 9.70
C ALA A 305 -19.86 22.05 8.84
N ALA A 306 -18.91 21.68 7.97
CA ALA A 306 -18.23 22.62 7.08
C ALA A 306 -19.19 23.28 6.07
N ILE A 307 -20.07 22.48 5.44
CA ILE A 307 -21.07 22.99 4.49
C ILE A 307 -22.08 23.92 5.21
N GLN A 308 -22.49 23.56 6.43
CA GLN A 308 -23.40 24.41 7.22
C GLN A 308 -22.72 25.69 7.70
N ALA A 309 -21.44 25.65 8.05
CA ALA A 309 -20.65 26.83 8.41
C ALA A 309 -20.53 27.81 7.23
N LEU A 310 -20.12 27.31 6.06
CA LEU A 310 -20.05 28.12 4.84
C LEU A 310 -21.43 28.70 4.48
N LYS A 311 -22.50 27.88 4.56
CA LYS A 311 -23.86 28.36 4.31
C LYS A 311 -24.25 29.49 5.26
N LYS A 312 -23.88 29.40 6.54
CA LYS A 312 -24.15 30.44 7.54
C LYS A 312 -23.35 31.72 7.26
N GLU A 313 -22.10 31.60 6.83
CA GLU A 313 -21.26 32.75 6.47
C GLU A 313 -21.83 33.50 5.26
N LEU A 314 -22.26 32.75 4.23
CA LEU A 314 -22.83 33.33 3.01
C LEU A 314 -24.22 33.96 3.21
N GLN A 315 -25.00 33.51 4.20
CA GLN A 315 -26.36 34.00 4.46
C GLN A 315 -26.42 35.51 4.73
N ASP A 316 -25.46 36.02 5.49
CA ASP A 316 -25.42 37.43 5.93
C ASP A 316 -24.68 38.36 4.94
N MET A 317 -24.11 37.80 3.86
CA MET A 317 -23.37 38.53 2.84
C MET A 317 -24.30 39.03 1.72
N ASP A 318 -23.96 40.18 1.13
CA ASP A 318 -24.53 40.62 -0.14
C ASP A 318 -23.98 39.80 -1.32
N GLU A 319 -24.61 39.92 -2.49
CA GLU A 319 -24.32 39.13 -3.68
C GLU A 319 -22.85 39.24 -4.13
N GLY A 320 -22.32 40.47 -4.21
CA GLY A 320 -20.93 40.72 -4.58
C GLY A 320 -19.93 40.17 -3.55
N ALA A 321 -20.26 40.26 -2.27
CA ALA A 321 -19.44 39.71 -1.19
C ALA A 321 -19.43 38.19 -1.19
N ARG A 322 -20.53 37.52 -1.56
CA ARG A 322 -20.58 36.05 -1.68
C ARG A 322 -19.67 35.55 -2.79
N VAL A 323 -19.70 36.19 -3.96
CA VAL A 323 -18.83 35.84 -5.09
C VAL A 323 -17.37 36.04 -4.69
N GLY A 324 -17.02 37.20 -4.13
CA GLY A 324 -15.64 37.47 -3.69
C GLY A 324 -15.14 36.50 -2.61
N HIS A 325 -16.03 36.06 -1.70
CA HIS A 325 -15.69 35.08 -0.68
C HIS A 325 -15.39 33.70 -1.28
N LEU A 326 -16.21 33.21 -2.20
CA LEU A 326 -15.95 31.94 -2.87
C LEU A 326 -14.75 32.00 -3.82
N VAL A 327 -14.50 33.13 -4.49
CA VAL A 327 -13.27 33.34 -5.26
C VAL A 327 -12.05 33.20 -4.36
N THR A 328 -12.08 33.78 -3.16
CA THR A 328 -11.01 33.63 -2.16
C THR A 328 -10.81 32.17 -1.76
N LEU A 329 -11.90 31.44 -1.49
CA LEU A 329 -11.86 30.01 -1.18
C LEU A 329 -11.24 29.20 -2.34
N LEU A 330 -11.68 29.44 -3.57
CA LEU A 330 -11.19 28.76 -4.78
C LEU A 330 -9.71 29.07 -5.04
N ALA A 331 -9.28 30.31 -4.86
CA ALA A 331 -7.89 30.72 -4.96
C ALA A 331 -7.02 29.99 -3.92
N GLY A 332 -7.44 29.94 -2.65
CA GLY A 332 -6.69 29.23 -1.61
C GLY A 332 -6.67 27.70 -1.80
N LEU A 333 -7.75 27.10 -2.33
CA LEU A 333 -7.75 25.69 -2.71
C LEU A 333 -6.78 25.42 -3.88
N THR A 334 -6.85 26.26 -4.92
CA THR A 334 -6.00 26.12 -6.11
C THR A 334 -4.53 26.35 -5.79
N ALA A 335 -4.21 27.36 -4.98
CA ALA A 335 -2.85 27.69 -4.52
C ALA A 335 -2.20 26.51 -3.79
N ARG A 336 -2.96 25.87 -2.89
CA ARG A 336 -2.50 24.68 -2.15
C ARG A 336 -2.23 23.50 -3.08
N ILE A 337 -3.15 23.22 -4.00
CA ILE A 337 -3.00 22.12 -4.98
C ILE A 337 -1.78 22.36 -5.88
N MET A 338 -1.60 23.61 -6.35
CA MET A 338 -0.50 23.99 -7.23
C MET A 338 0.82 24.26 -6.49
N ARG A 339 0.81 24.30 -5.15
CA ARG A 339 1.95 24.69 -4.30
C ARG A 339 2.53 26.05 -4.65
N LEU A 340 1.66 27.00 -4.96
CA LEU A 340 2.01 28.39 -5.24
C LEU A 340 1.51 29.29 -4.11
N PRO A 341 2.22 30.40 -3.81
CA PRO A 341 1.65 31.48 -3.02
C PRO A 341 0.33 31.97 -3.63
N GLU A 342 -0.68 32.23 -2.80
CA GLU A 342 -2.00 32.71 -3.25
C GLU A 342 -1.89 34.00 -4.07
N GLU A 343 -0.92 34.86 -3.73
CA GLU A 343 -0.60 36.11 -4.45
C GLU A 343 -0.12 35.92 -5.90
N ASN A 344 0.28 34.70 -6.27
CA ASN A 344 0.70 34.35 -7.63
C ASN A 344 -0.42 33.80 -8.50
N LEU A 345 -1.65 33.69 -7.97
CA LEU A 345 -2.82 33.29 -8.74
C LEU A 345 -3.64 34.52 -9.11
N ASP A 346 -3.90 34.67 -10.40
CA ASP A 346 -4.87 35.63 -10.92
C ASP A 346 -6.23 34.94 -11.07
N PRO A 347 -7.25 35.29 -10.24
CA PRO A 347 -8.58 34.69 -10.31
C PRO A 347 -9.30 34.88 -11.65
N ALA A 348 -8.88 35.86 -12.46
CA ALA A 348 -9.43 36.10 -13.79
C ALA A 348 -8.88 35.13 -14.85
N THR A 349 -7.78 34.41 -14.55
CA THR A 349 -7.20 33.43 -15.45
C THR A 349 -8.07 32.18 -15.53
N LEU A 350 -8.29 31.68 -16.75
CA LEU A 350 -9.01 30.43 -16.96
C LEU A 350 -8.31 29.27 -16.26
N LEU A 351 -9.06 28.46 -15.53
CA LEU A 351 -8.53 27.32 -14.77
C LEU A 351 -7.75 26.33 -15.65
N GLY A 352 -8.20 26.11 -16.89
CA GLY A 352 -7.49 25.28 -17.87
C GLY A 352 -6.12 25.84 -18.31
N ASN A 353 -5.89 27.14 -18.14
CA ASN A 353 -4.62 27.80 -18.48
C ASN A 353 -3.67 27.96 -17.28
N LEU A 354 -4.12 27.62 -16.08
CA LEU A 354 -3.28 27.63 -14.87
C LEU A 354 -2.29 26.44 -14.83
N GLY A 355 -2.38 25.50 -15.77
CA GLY A 355 -1.48 24.34 -15.80
C GLY A 355 -1.91 23.23 -14.84
N LEU A 356 -3.18 23.20 -14.45
CA LEU A 356 -3.76 22.07 -13.70
C LEU A 356 -3.73 20.81 -14.57
N ASP A 357 -3.10 19.76 -14.08
CA ASP A 357 -3.19 18.43 -14.70
C ASP A 357 -4.53 17.73 -14.34
N SER A 358 -4.78 16.56 -14.91
CA SER A 358 -6.04 15.83 -14.70
C SER A 358 -6.24 15.36 -13.25
N LEU A 359 -5.15 15.15 -12.50
CA LEU A 359 -5.20 14.75 -11.09
C LEU A 359 -5.53 15.96 -10.22
N MET A 360 -4.83 17.08 -10.43
CA MET A 360 -5.08 18.36 -9.76
C MET A 360 -6.50 18.87 -10.00
N GLY A 361 -7.03 18.73 -11.21
CA GLY A 361 -8.42 19.07 -11.52
C GLY A 361 -9.42 18.21 -10.76
N THR A 362 -9.13 16.91 -10.58
CA THR A 362 -9.97 16.01 -9.79
C THR A 362 -9.91 16.35 -8.31
N GLU A 363 -8.73 16.72 -7.80
CA GLU A 363 -8.51 17.17 -6.42
C GLU A 363 -9.26 18.48 -6.14
N LEU A 364 -9.18 19.47 -7.03
CA LEU A 364 -9.93 20.74 -6.90
C LEU A 364 -11.45 20.48 -6.87
N ARG A 365 -11.93 19.59 -7.75
CA ARG A 365 -13.35 19.18 -7.78
C ARG A 365 -13.81 18.60 -6.44
N GLY A 366 -13.02 17.66 -5.90
CA GLY A 366 -13.31 17.03 -4.62
C GLY A 366 -13.32 18.02 -3.46
N ASN A 367 -12.37 18.96 -3.46
CA ASN A 367 -12.29 20.02 -2.44
C ASN A 367 -13.44 21.03 -2.53
N VAL A 368 -13.88 21.42 -3.72
CA VAL A 368 -15.06 22.29 -3.88
C VAL A 368 -16.30 21.60 -3.34
N GLU A 369 -16.53 20.35 -3.73
CA GLU A 369 -17.66 19.56 -3.26
C GLU A 369 -17.64 19.37 -1.73
N ALA A 370 -16.43 19.26 -1.14
CA ALA A 370 -16.23 19.19 0.30
C ALA A 370 -16.67 20.44 1.06
N HIS A 371 -16.31 21.62 0.56
CA HIS A 371 -16.60 22.87 1.27
C HIS A 371 -18.01 23.39 0.97
N THR A 372 -18.56 23.08 -0.21
CA THR A 372 -19.77 23.72 -0.72
C THR A 372 -20.96 22.77 -0.84
N GLY A 373 -20.72 21.46 -0.92
CA GLY A 373 -21.74 20.46 -1.24
C GLY A 373 -22.15 20.41 -2.71
N VAL A 374 -21.55 21.24 -3.57
CA VAL A 374 -21.87 21.31 -5.01
C VAL A 374 -20.93 20.41 -5.80
N VAL A 375 -21.50 19.53 -6.62
CA VAL A 375 -20.75 18.65 -7.52
C VAL A 375 -20.52 19.39 -8.84
N LEU A 376 -19.25 19.68 -9.13
CA LEU A 376 -18.84 20.27 -10.40
C LEU A 376 -18.55 19.19 -11.46
N SER A 377 -18.82 19.52 -12.72
CA SER A 377 -18.41 18.72 -13.88
C SER A 377 -16.98 19.06 -14.32
N ILE A 378 -16.35 18.17 -15.10
CA ILE A 378 -15.02 18.46 -15.69
C ILE A 378 -15.09 19.65 -16.66
N LEU A 379 -16.21 19.83 -17.36
CA LEU A 379 -16.43 20.97 -18.25
C LEU A 379 -16.51 22.29 -17.46
N ASP A 380 -16.96 22.23 -16.21
CA ASP A 380 -17.06 23.42 -15.34
C ASP A 380 -15.67 23.94 -14.95
N LEU A 381 -14.72 23.02 -14.75
CA LEU A 381 -13.33 23.34 -14.45
C LEU A 381 -12.54 23.81 -15.68
N GLN A 382 -12.96 23.44 -16.88
CA GLN A 382 -12.28 23.82 -18.12
C GLN A 382 -12.86 25.09 -18.76
N GLY A 383 -14.14 25.38 -18.48
CA GLY A 383 -14.92 26.39 -19.19
C GLY A 383 -14.83 27.81 -18.62
N GLY A 384 -14.24 28.00 -17.43
CA GLY A 384 -14.28 29.31 -16.77
C GLY A 384 -13.11 29.62 -15.83
N ASN A 385 -13.13 30.86 -15.34
CA ASN A 385 -12.23 31.36 -14.30
C ASN A 385 -12.85 31.17 -12.90
N MET A 386 -12.18 31.62 -11.84
CA MET A 386 -12.66 31.38 -10.47
C MET A 386 -13.95 32.13 -10.13
N GLU A 387 -14.18 33.30 -10.74
CA GLU A 387 -15.42 34.07 -10.58
C GLU A 387 -16.62 33.32 -11.15
N GLN A 388 -16.51 32.84 -12.40
CA GLN A 388 -17.56 32.07 -13.06
C GLN A 388 -17.85 30.75 -12.32
N LEU A 389 -16.80 30.13 -11.75
CA LEU A 389 -16.97 28.93 -10.94
C LEU A 389 -17.66 29.25 -9.61
N ALA A 390 -17.34 30.38 -8.97
CA ALA A 390 -17.97 30.85 -7.74
C ALA A 390 -19.47 31.13 -7.94
N GLU A 391 -19.86 31.81 -9.01
CA GLU A 391 -21.27 32.05 -9.37
C GLU A 391 -22.04 30.73 -9.52
N LYS A 392 -21.46 29.77 -10.25
CA LYS A 392 -22.05 28.45 -10.44
C LYS A 392 -22.19 27.65 -9.15
N ILE A 393 -21.23 27.78 -8.23
CA ILE A 393 -21.32 27.18 -6.90
C ILE A 393 -22.46 27.84 -6.11
N LEU A 394 -22.60 29.16 -6.13
CA LEU A 394 -23.69 29.87 -5.44
C LEU A 394 -25.07 29.43 -5.96
N GLU A 395 -25.24 29.33 -7.28
CA GLU A 395 -26.45 28.78 -7.90
C GLU A 395 -26.72 27.35 -7.41
N GLY A 396 -25.69 26.49 -7.40
CA GLY A 396 -25.78 25.12 -6.91
C GLY A 396 -26.12 25.01 -5.42
N MET A 397 -25.74 26.01 -4.62
CA MET A 397 -26.09 26.14 -3.20
C MET A 397 -27.48 26.75 -2.95
N GLY A 398 -28.15 27.24 -4.00
CA GLY A 398 -29.48 27.84 -3.95
C GLY A 398 -29.49 29.34 -3.64
N TYR A 399 -28.38 30.04 -3.84
CA TYR A 399 -28.34 31.50 -3.85
C TYR A 399 -28.65 32.01 -5.27
N PRO A 400 -29.51 33.03 -5.43
CA PRO A 400 -29.69 33.67 -6.72
C PRO A 400 -28.38 34.36 -7.13
N GLY A 401 -27.99 34.19 -8.39
CA GLY A 401 -26.93 34.96 -9.01
C GLY A 401 -27.42 36.26 -9.63
#